data_AF-A0A1Q8EMQ9-F1
#
_entry.id   AF-A0A1Q8EMQ9-F1
#
_cell.length_a   1.000
_cell.length_b   1.000
_cell.length_c   1.000
_cell.angle_alpha   90.00
_cell.angle_beta   90.00
_cell.angle_gamma   90.00
#
_symmetry.space_group_name_H-M   'P 1'
#
loop_
_entity.id
_entity.type
_entity.pdbx_description
1 polymer ?
#
loop_
_entity_poly.entity_id
_entity_poly.type
_entity_poly.pdbx_seq_one_letter_code
_entity_poly.pdbx_strand_id
1 'polypeptide(L)'
;MDDVEKLKVMLVELGRNKSVFSRQTQELEKLQLEISELQRRADVDPQARKKLDKLNDYMNREGNDSQSRLVEKMAKSEASLKKVGEQLHALSTLQQDSSEKEVPAVKNNLLKKFSRNFA
;
A
#
# COMPACT_ATOMS: atom_id res chain seq x y z
N MET A 1 6.47 22.96 12.17
CA MET A 1 7.04 21.68 12.60
C MET A 1 5.98 20.58 12.66
N ASP A 2 4.75 20.88 13.12
CA ASP A 2 3.65 19.90 13.20
C ASP A 2 3.25 19.21 11.89
N ASP A 3 3.28 19.90 10.75
CA ASP A 3 2.79 19.31 9.50
C ASP A 3 3.71 18.23 8.94
N VAL A 4 5.02 18.35 9.16
CA VAL A 4 6.02 17.33 8.79
C VAL A 4 5.85 16.08 9.66
N GLU A 5 5.53 16.25 10.94
CA GLU A 5 5.31 15.12 11.83
C GLU A 5 3.99 14.40 11.52
N LYS A 6 2.93 15.14 11.20
CA LYS A 6 1.67 14.57 10.69
C LYS A 6 1.90 13.76 9.40
N LEU A 7 2.71 14.27 8.48
CA LEU A 7 3.04 13.57 7.24
C LEU A 7 3.77 12.24 7.50
N LYS A 8 4.72 12.21 8.44
CA LYS A 8 5.42 10.96 8.82
C LYS A 8 4.45 9.93 9.40
N VAL A 9 3.55 10.35 10.29
CA VAL A 9 2.53 9.47 10.87
C VAL A 9 1.65 8.86 9.77
N MET A 10 1.17 9.70 8.85
CA MET A 10 0.38 9.24 7.70
C MET A 10 1.16 8.25 6.81
N LEU A 11 2.46 8.46 6.61
CA LEU A 11 3.29 7.56 5.81
C LEU A 11 3.48 6.19 6.47
N VAL A 12 3.66 6.17 7.80
CA VAL A 12 3.74 4.93 8.59
C VAL A 12 2.42 4.17 8.53
N GLU A 13 1.29 4.86 8.69
CA GLU A 13 -0.05 4.27 8.56
C GLU A 13 -0.28 3.72 7.15
N LEU A 14 0.13 4.44 6.12
CA LEU A 14 0.04 3.97 4.73
C LEU A 14 0.85 2.69 4.51
N GLY A 15 2.05 2.61 5.06
CA GLY A 15 2.89 1.40 5.01
C GLY A 15 2.22 0.20 5.68
N ARG A 16 1.57 0.41 6.84
CA ARG A 16 0.79 -0.64 7.52
C ARG A 16 -0.41 -1.07 6.68
N ASN A 17 -1.16 -0.12 6.13
CA ASN A 17 -2.31 -0.39 5.29
C ASN A 17 -1.92 -1.18 4.03
N LYS A 18 -0.79 -0.85 3.39
CA LYS A 18 -0.25 -1.61 2.25
C LYS A 18 -0.01 -3.08 2.61
N SER A 19 0.60 -3.35 3.77
CA SER A 19 0.85 -4.71 4.26
C SER A 19 -0.45 -5.48 4.48
N VAL A 20 -1.45 -4.84 5.11
CA VAL A 20 -2.77 -5.43 5.34
C VAL A 20 -3.46 -5.75 4.01
N PHE A 21 -3.49 -4.80 3.07
CA PHE A 21 -4.08 -5.03 1.75
C PHE A 21 -3.39 -6.15 1.00
N SER A 22 -2.06 -6.23 1.05
CA SER A 22 -1.33 -7.33 0.41
C SER A 22 -1.74 -8.70 0.95
N ARG A 23 -2.00 -8.82 2.25
CA ARG A 23 -2.50 -10.08 2.85
C ARG A 23 -3.92 -10.38 2.40
N GLN A 24 -4.80 -9.37 2.42
CA GLN A 24 -6.18 -9.50 1.98
C GLN A 24 -6.27 -9.91 0.51
N THR A 25 -5.40 -9.39 -0.37
CA THR A 25 -5.32 -9.82 -1.76
C THR A 25 -4.95 -11.30 -1.87
N GLN A 26 -3.95 -11.76 -1.12
CA GLN A 26 -3.57 -13.19 -1.12
C GLN A 26 -4.69 -14.10 -0.60
N GLU A 27 -5.43 -13.66 0.41
CA GLU A 27 -6.60 -14.38 0.91
C GLU A 27 -7.72 -14.45 -0.13
N LEU A 28 -7.98 -13.34 -0.84
CA LEU A 28 -8.95 -13.31 -1.94
C LEU A 28 -8.56 -14.24 -3.09
N GLU A 29 -7.29 -14.28 -3.47
CA GLU A 29 -6.77 -15.21 -4.50
C GLU A 29 -7.00 -16.66 -4.09
N LYS A 30 -6.74 -17.01 -2.81
CA LYS A 30 -7.01 -18.36 -2.30
C LYS A 30 -8.50 -18.70 -2.35
N LEU A 31 -9.37 -17.78 -1.95
CA LEU A 31 -10.83 -17.98 -2.02
C LEU A 31 -11.30 -18.17 -3.47
N GLN A 32 -10.73 -17.43 -4.44
CA GLN A 32 -11.04 -17.61 -5.86
C GLN A 32 -10.63 -19.00 -6.36
N LEU A 33 -9.48 -19.53 -5.92
CA LEU A 33 -9.05 -20.89 -6.23
C LEU A 33 -10.00 -21.93 -5.63
N GLU A 34 -10.41 -21.78 -4.38
CA GLU A 34 -11.36 -22.68 -3.72
C GLU A 34 -12.73 -22.69 -4.43
N ILE A 35 -13.23 -21.52 -4.82
CA ILE A 35 -14.47 -21.40 -5.60
C ILE A 35 -14.34 -22.10 -6.95
N SER A 36 -13.20 -21.94 -7.63
CA SER A 36 -12.94 -22.60 -8.91
C SER A 36 -12.89 -24.12 -8.77
N GLU A 37 -12.29 -24.64 -7.70
CA GLU A 37 -12.30 -26.08 -7.41
C GLU A 37 -13.73 -26.56 -7.12
N LEU A 38 -14.49 -25.79 -6.34
CA LEU A 38 -15.88 -26.09 -6.00
C LEU A 38 -16.75 -26.17 -7.26
N GLN A 39 -16.59 -25.23 -8.18
CA GLN A 39 -17.26 -25.22 -9.48
C GLN A 39 -16.93 -26.47 -10.29
N ARG A 40 -15.64 -26.83 -10.40
CA ARG A 40 -15.19 -28.03 -11.12
C ARG A 40 -15.79 -29.32 -10.54
N ARG A 41 -15.98 -29.38 -9.22
CA ARG A 41 -16.50 -30.56 -8.53
C ARG A 41 -18.02 -30.63 -8.50
N ALA A 42 -18.71 -29.51 -8.70
CA ALA A 42 -20.17 -29.42 -8.54
C ALA A 42 -20.96 -30.34 -9.49
N ASP A 43 -20.37 -30.77 -10.60
CA ASP A 43 -21.03 -31.67 -11.56
C ASP A 43 -21.08 -33.13 -11.10
N VAL A 44 -20.16 -33.53 -10.21
CA VAL A 44 -19.98 -34.92 -9.78
C VAL A 44 -20.12 -35.13 -8.27
N ASP A 45 -20.02 -34.05 -7.49
CA ASP A 45 -20.13 -34.05 -6.02
C ASP A 45 -21.34 -33.22 -5.57
N PRO A 46 -22.44 -33.87 -5.12
CA PRO A 46 -23.64 -33.18 -4.66
C PRO A 46 -23.40 -32.24 -3.47
N GLN A 47 -22.39 -32.51 -2.63
CA GLN A 47 -22.02 -31.61 -1.53
C GLN A 47 -21.31 -30.36 -2.06
N ALA A 48 -20.44 -30.51 -3.06
CA ALA A 48 -19.84 -29.36 -3.73
C ALA A 48 -20.90 -28.49 -4.41
N ARG A 49 -21.88 -29.12 -5.09
CA ARG A 49 -23.01 -28.40 -5.70
C ARG A 49 -23.81 -27.60 -4.67
N LYS A 50 -24.18 -28.22 -3.54
CA LYS A 50 -24.92 -27.55 -2.47
C LYS A 50 -24.16 -26.37 -1.86
N LYS A 51 -22.83 -26.47 -1.73
CA LYS A 51 -22.00 -25.35 -1.26
C LYS A 51 -21.95 -24.22 -2.29
N LEU A 52 -21.84 -24.56 -3.58
CA LEU A 52 -21.82 -23.58 -4.66
C LEU A 52 -23.16 -22.83 -4.76
N ASP A 53 -24.29 -23.54 -4.66
CA ASP A 53 -25.62 -22.94 -4.69
C ASP A 53 -25.81 -21.95 -3.52
N LYS A 54 -25.38 -22.33 -2.30
CA LYS A 54 -25.41 -21.44 -1.12
C LYS A 54 -24.55 -20.19 -1.31
N LEU A 55 -23.36 -20.36 -1.89
CA LEU A 55 -22.47 -19.22 -2.18
C LEU A 55 -23.12 -18.27 -3.20
N ASN A 56 -23.69 -18.82 -4.27
CA ASN A 56 -24.40 -18.03 -5.28
C ASN A 56 -25.60 -17.29 -4.69
N ASP A 57 -26.38 -17.95 -3.84
CA ASP A 57 -27.51 -17.32 -3.14
C ASP A 57 -27.06 -16.14 -2.28
N TYR A 58 -25.95 -16.30 -1.55
CA TYR A 58 -25.37 -15.21 -0.75
C TYR A 58 -24.89 -14.05 -1.64
N MET A 59 -24.15 -14.38 -2.71
CA MET A 59 -23.63 -13.36 -3.64
C MET A 59 -24.76 -12.55 -4.30
N ASN A 60 -25.85 -13.23 -4.67
CA ASN A 60 -27.01 -12.59 -5.30
C ASN A 60 -27.81 -11.69 -4.33
N ARG A 61 -27.81 -12.00 -3.02
CA ARG A 61 -28.57 -11.23 -2.02
C ARG A 61 -27.79 -10.05 -1.45
N GLU A 62 -26.52 -10.28 -1.10
CA GLU A 62 -25.74 -9.34 -0.27
C GLU A 62 -24.29 -9.20 -0.73
N GLY A 63 -23.72 -10.25 -1.31
CA GLY A 63 -22.31 -10.26 -1.70
C GLY A 63 -21.99 -9.27 -2.82
N ASN A 64 -22.86 -9.14 -3.82
CA ASN A 64 -22.64 -8.22 -4.95
C ASN A 64 -22.59 -6.75 -4.52
N ASP A 65 -23.52 -6.32 -3.67
CA ASP A 65 -23.54 -4.95 -3.15
C ASP A 65 -22.32 -4.65 -2.29
N SER A 66 -21.93 -5.61 -1.46
CA SER A 66 -20.74 -5.50 -0.59
C SER A 66 -19.45 -5.42 -1.42
N GLN A 67 -19.32 -6.25 -2.45
CA GLN A 67 -18.19 -6.24 -3.37
C GLN A 67 -18.13 -4.93 -4.16
N SER A 68 -19.27 -4.46 -4.68
CA SER A 68 -19.37 -3.21 -5.43
C SER A 68 -18.91 -2.00 -4.60
N ARG A 69 -19.41 -1.90 -3.34
CA ARG A 69 -18.99 -0.84 -2.41
C ARG A 69 -17.51 -0.90 -2.06
N LEU A 70 -16.96 -2.11 -1.93
CA LEU A 70 -15.52 -2.28 -1.68
C LEU A 70 -14.69 -1.78 -2.87
N VAL A 71 -15.05 -2.18 -4.09
CA VAL A 71 -14.39 -1.74 -5.32
C VAL A 71 -14.45 -0.23 -5.46
N GLU A 72 -15.60 0.40 -5.20
CA GLU A 72 -15.75 1.86 -5.26
C GLU A 72 -14.82 2.58 -4.26
N LYS A 73 -14.74 2.07 -3.02
CA LYS A 73 -13.84 2.64 -2.00
C LYS A 73 -12.37 2.45 -2.37
N MET A 74 -12.01 1.30 -2.93
CA MET A 74 -10.64 1.05 -3.40
C MET A 74 -10.25 1.99 -4.54
N ALA A 75 -11.14 2.19 -5.53
CA ALA A 75 -10.90 3.13 -6.62
C ALA A 75 -10.69 4.57 -6.13
N LYS A 76 -11.49 5.03 -5.15
CA LYS A 76 -11.30 6.35 -4.53
C LYS A 76 -9.98 6.45 -3.76
N SER A 77 -9.59 5.38 -3.07
CA SER A 77 -8.32 5.32 -2.35
C SER A 77 -7.14 5.35 -3.31
N GLU A 78 -7.19 4.59 -4.40
CA GLU A 78 -6.18 4.57 -5.45
C GLU A 78 -5.99 5.96 -6.07
N ALA A 79 -7.08 6.62 -6.48
CA ALA A 79 -7.03 7.98 -7.02
C ALA A 79 -6.40 8.98 -6.03
N SER A 80 -6.75 8.86 -4.74
CA SER A 80 -6.20 9.73 -3.69
C SER A 80 -4.70 9.49 -3.49
N LEU A 81 -4.26 8.23 -3.46
CA LEU A 81 -2.85 7.87 -3.32
C LEU A 81 -2.03 8.29 -4.53
N LYS A 82 -2.59 8.17 -5.73
CA LYS A 82 -1.95 8.66 -6.96
C LYS A 82 -1.69 10.16 -6.88
N LYS A 83 -2.68 10.94 -6.46
CA LYS A 83 -2.54 12.40 -6.27
C LYS A 83 -1.47 12.75 -5.23
N VAL A 84 -1.39 12.01 -4.13
CA VAL A 84 -0.32 12.19 -3.14
C VAL A 84 1.04 11.88 -3.75
N GLY A 85 1.16 10.80 -4.53
CA GLY A 85 2.38 10.45 -5.26
C GLY A 85 2.82 11.56 -6.23
N GLU A 86 1.89 12.11 -6.99
CA GLU A 86 2.13 13.23 -7.92
C GLU A 86 2.60 14.49 -7.17
N GLN A 87 1.98 14.83 -6.04
CA GLN A 87 2.37 15.98 -5.22
C GLN A 87 3.76 15.80 -4.60
N LEU A 88 4.11 14.59 -4.12
CA LEU A 88 5.44 14.29 -3.62
C LEU A 88 6.49 14.37 -4.73
N HIS A 89 6.18 13.86 -5.93
CA HIS A 89 7.08 13.96 -7.07
C HIS A 89 7.32 15.42 -7.48
N ALA A 90 6.27 16.24 -7.52
CA ALA A 90 6.37 17.67 -7.85
C ALA A 90 7.24 18.44 -6.84
N LEU A 91 7.15 18.11 -5.55
CA LEU A 91 8.03 18.68 -4.51
C LEU A 91 9.49 18.24 -4.71
N SER A 92 9.71 16.98 -5.08
CA SER A 92 11.07 16.46 -5.33
C SER A 92 11.73 17.12 -6.54
N THR A 93 10.97 17.41 -7.61
CA THR A 93 11.49 18.12 -8.79
C THR A 93 11.76 19.60 -8.51
N LEU A 94 10.92 20.27 -7.71
CA LEU A 94 11.16 21.67 -7.31
C LEU A 94 12.46 21.84 -6.51
N GLN A 95 12.81 20.84 -5.70
CA GLN A 95 14.03 20.85 -4.89
C GLN A 95 15.28 20.64 -5.76
N GLN A 96 15.16 19.96 -6.90
CA GLN A 96 16.25 19.69 -7.83
C GLN A 96 16.58 20.91 -8.71
N ASP A 97 15.57 21.69 -9.11
CA ASP A 97 15.74 22.93 -9.90
C ASP A 97 16.25 24.13 -9.06
N SER A 98 16.32 23.97 -7.73
CA SER A 98 16.87 25.00 -6.82
C SER A 98 18.37 24.83 -6.49
N SER A 99 19.05 23.85 -7.11
CA SER A 99 20.47 23.54 -6.85
C SER A 99 21.45 23.97 -7.97
N GLU A 100 21.12 24.99 -8.77
CA GLU A 100 22.09 25.71 -9.61
C GLU A 100 22.33 27.14 -9.12
N LYS A 101 22.73 27.31 -7.86
CA LYS A 101 23.66 28.38 -7.48
C LYS A 101 24.67 27.83 -6.49
N GLU A 102 25.90 27.68 -6.96
CA GLU A 102 27.09 27.35 -6.17
C GLU A 102 27.09 28.10 -4.83
N VAL A 103 26.99 27.36 -3.73
CA VAL A 103 27.48 27.84 -2.43
C VAL A 103 28.89 27.31 -2.30
N PRO A 104 29.92 28.17 -2.21
CA PRO A 104 31.30 27.72 -2.20
C PRO A 104 31.56 26.88 -0.95
N ALA A 105 32.20 25.73 -1.15
CA ALA A 105 32.58 24.78 -0.12
C ALA A 105 33.36 25.47 1.01
N VAL A 106 32.77 25.56 2.20
CA VAL A 106 33.49 25.96 3.41
C VAL A 106 34.41 24.82 3.80
N LYS A 107 35.71 24.96 3.49
CA LYS A 107 36.77 24.06 3.95
C LYS A 107 36.93 24.20 5.47
N ASN A 108 36.38 23.27 6.23
CA ASN A 108 36.67 23.13 7.65
C ASN A 108 38.07 22.55 7.86
N ASN A 109 39.09 23.41 7.80
CA ASN A 109 40.46 23.09 8.19
C ASN A 109 40.78 23.64 9.59
N LEU A 110 40.10 23.17 10.63
CA LEU A 110 40.49 23.46 12.01
C LEU A 110 40.09 22.31 12.93
N LEU A 111 41.03 21.38 13.18
CA LEU A 111 41.55 21.06 14.52
C LEU A 111 42.45 19.82 14.44
N LYS A 112 43.74 20.13 14.30
CA LYS A 112 44.87 19.23 14.51
C LYS A 112 44.91 18.76 15.97
N LYS A 113 45.16 17.46 16.14
CA LYS A 113 45.83 16.79 17.27
C LYS A 113 45.03 16.64 18.58
N PHE A 114 44.50 15.44 18.80
CA PHE A 114 44.57 14.80 20.11
C PHE A 114 45.43 13.54 20.01
N SER A 115 46.63 13.63 20.59
CA SER A 115 47.55 12.52 20.82
C SER A 115 46.92 11.58 21.85
N ARG A 116 46.71 10.31 21.52
CA ARG A 116 46.44 9.26 22.50
C ARG A 116 47.75 8.56 22.83
N ASN A 117 48.33 8.90 23.96
CA ASN A 117 49.35 8.09 24.60
C ASN A 117 48.60 7.03 25.43
N PHE A 118 48.77 5.75 25.09
CA PHE A 118 48.53 4.65 26.01
C PHE A 118 49.91 4.20 26.49
N ALA A 119 50.16 4.39 27.79
CA ALA A 119 51.20 3.70 28.54
C ALA A 119 50.50 2.64 29.40
#